data_AF-D0NWM1-F1
#
_entry.id   AF-D0NWM1-F1
#
_cell.length_a   1.000
_cell.length_b   1.000
_cell.length_c   1.000
_cell.angle_alpha   90.00
_cell.angle_beta   90.00
_cell.angle_gamma   90.00
#
_symmetry.space_group_name_H-M   'P 1'
#
loop_
_entity.id
_entity.type
_entity.pdbx_description
1 polymer ?
#
loop_
_entity_poly.entity_id
_entity_poly.type
_entity_poly.pdbx_seq_one_letter_code
_entity_poly.pdbx_strand_id
1 'polypeptide(L)'
;MEKKLHGLTSEDSRELQALKEKNEALKIKVKKSVEDTAAVGKLLQTQADQLLQALPKSLTVSGANLVYDLVEDDAVFQFLARTVDGHYVDMDRILLDAGVGGTTTEIFDARVSRPTSTTTSECVLKTRMCAFLPYAIEQVKKAMWSRMESEAAILPNTVHSCKDLGLPLGNASNLIVSKRQVHLDNASFTIRLALKEFAEPDRLVYVWDAAGDWPQPNTALHVTTREYGWCYFEPTDSPNLSIFRSLVLVRSTTTPTVDETVLELVMQLTR
;
A
#
# COMPACT_ATOMS: atom_id res chain seq x y z
N MET A 1 -22.51 62.48 25.73
CA MET A 1 -23.43 61.32 25.85
C MET A 1 -23.21 60.65 27.20
N GLU A 2 -23.50 61.36 28.30
CA GLU A 2 -23.16 60.98 29.68
C GLU A 2 -24.41 60.73 30.56
N LYS A 3 -25.50 60.24 29.99
CA LYS A 3 -26.72 59.95 30.78
C LYS A 3 -27.34 58.62 30.36
N LYS A 4 -26.82 57.54 30.94
CA LYS A 4 -27.52 56.28 31.23
C LYS A 4 -26.58 55.35 32.02
N LEU A 5 -26.28 55.74 33.26
CA LEU A 5 -25.62 54.86 34.24
C LEU A 5 -26.21 55.16 35.62
N HIS A 6 -27.52 54.98 35.75
CA HIS A 6 -28.21 54.91 37.04
C HIS A 6 -29.08 53.66 37.02
N GLY A 7 -28.67 52.67 37.80
CA GLY A 7 -29.37 51.38 37.97
C GLY A 7 -28.54 50.16 37.63
N LEU A 8 -27.29 50.05 38.11
CA LEU A 8 -26.68 48.74 38.33
C LEU A 8 -26.89 48.42 39.80
N THR A 9 -27.70 47.41 40.09
CA THR A 9 -27.89 46.95 41.46
C THR A 9 -26.57 46.34 41.98
N SER A 10 -26.37 46.33 43.30
CA SER A 10 -25.21 45.70 43.96
C SER A 10 -25.04 44.23 43.52
N GLU A 11 -26.14 43.58 43.17
CA GLU A 11 -26.22 42.21 42.67
C GLU A 11 -25.65 42.09 41.24
N ASP A 12 -26.02 42.98 40.32
CA ASP A 12 -25.49 43.02 38.95
C ASP A 12 -23.96 43.26 38.92
N SER A 13 -23.47 44.08 39.85
CA SER A 13 -22.02 44.35 39.99
C SER A 13 -21.26 43.10 40.48
N ARG A 14 -21.85 42.32 41.38
CA ARG A 14 -21.27 41.06 41.88
C ARG A 14 -21.31 39.95 40.83
N GLU A 15 -22.39 39.82 40.06
CA GLU A 15 -22.46 38.87 38.95
C GLU A 15 -21.46 39.21 37.85
N LEU A 16 -21.29 40.49 37.51
CA LEU A 16 -20.30 40.93 36.54
C LEU A 16 -18.87 40.63 37.01
N GLN A 17 -18.59 40.81 38.31
CA GLN A 17 -17.31 40.46 38.93
C GLN A 17 -17.05 38.94 38.84
N ALA A 18 -18.03 38.12 39.21
CA ALA A 18 -17.94 36.66 39.14
C ALA A 18 -17.76 36.15 37.70
N LEU A 19 -18.43 36.77 36.73
CA LEU A 19 -18.25 36.46 35.30
C LEU A 19 -16.85 36.81 34.81
N LYS A 20 -16.27 37.94 35.24
CA LYS A 20 -14.88 38.30 34.90
C LYS A 20 -13.88 37.29 35.48
N GLU A 21 -14.04 36.91 36.73
CA GLU A 21 -13.19 35.90 37.39
C GLU A 21 -13.29 34.54 36.68
N LYS A 22 -14.50 34.13 36.30
CA LYS A 22 -14.74 32.89 35.55
C LYS A 22 -14.15 32.94 34.14
N ASN A 23 -14.23 34.08 33.46
CA ASN A 23 -13.69 34.25 32.12
C ASN A 23 -12.15 34.24 32.14
N GLU A 24 -11.51 34.85 33.14
CA GLU A 24 -10.07 34.75 33.30
C GLU A 24 -9.61 33.33 33.67
N ALA A 25 -10.35 32.63 34.54
CA ALA A 25 -10.08 31.22 34.81
C ALA A 25 -10.20 30.34 33.55
N LEU A 26 -11.17 30.62 32.68
CA LEU A 26 -11.33 29.91 31.40
C LEU A 26 -10.20 30.24 30.41
N LYS A 27 -9.78 31.50 30.29
CA LYS A 27 -8.64 31.87 29.45
C LYS A 27 -7.35 31.16 29.87
N ILE A 28 -7.10 31.06 31.18
CA ILE A 28 -5.95 30.32 31.72
C ILE A 28 -6.05 28.84 31.34
N LYS A 29 -7.24 28.22 31.49
CA LYS A 29 -7.46 26.81 31.11
C LYS A 29 -7.27 26.57 29.62
N VAL A 30 -7.79 27.45 28.76
CA VAL A 30 -7.65 27.34 27.30
C VAL A 30 -6.19 27.49 26.90
N LYS A 31 -5.49 28.49 27.45
CA LYS A 31 -4.06 28.69 27.19
C LYS A 31 -3.25 27.43 27.56
N LYS A 32 -3.49 26.88 28.74
CA LYS A 32 -2.85 25.65 29.20
C LYS A 32 -3.18 24.46 28.28
N SER A 33 -4.45 24.31 27.89
CA SER A 33 -4.87 23.24 26.97
C SER A 33 -4.21 23.35 25.60
N VAL A 34 -4.02 24.57 25.08
CA VAL A 34 -3.32 24.80 23.81
C VAL A 34 -1.83 24.44 23.93
N GLU A 35 -1.19 24.84 25.03
CA GLU A 35 0.21 24.49 25.33
C GLU A 35 0.41 22.97 25.47
N ASP A 36 -0.48 22.29 26.20
CA ASP A 36 -0.46 20.84 26.37
C ASP A 36 -0.66 20.12 25.02
N THR A 37 -1.59 20.60 24.18
CA THR A 37 -1.83 20.03 22.85
C THR A 37 -0.63 20.21 21.93
N ALA A 38 0.02 21.38 21.96
CA ALA A 38 1.23 21.64 21.19
C ALA A 38 2.40 20.77 21.65
N ALA A 39 2.54 20.54 22.96
CA ALA A 39 3.55 19.65 23.52
C ALA A 39 3.33 18.19 23.08
N VAL A 40 2.09 17.70 23.11
CA VAL A 40 1.72 16.37 22.59
C VAL A 40 2.01 16.27 21.09
N GLY A 41 1.63 17.27 20.30
CA GLY A 41 1.91 17.28 18.86
C GLY A 41 3.41 17.19 18.55
N LYS A 42 4.24 17.91 19.31
CA LYS A 42 5.70 17.84 19.19
C LYS A 42 6.26 16.47 19.62
N LEU A 43 5.71 15.87 20.66
CA LEU A 43 6.10 14.54 21.12
C LEU A 43 5.78 13.47 20.05
N LEU A 44 4.58 13.53 19.48
CA LEU A 44 4.15 12.63 18.40
C LEU A 44 5.02 12.80 17.16
N GLN A 45 5.35 14.04 16.77
CA GLN A 45 6.27 14.30 15.67
C GLN A 45 7.65 13.69 15.94
N THR A 46 8.18 13.88 17.15
CA THR A 46 9.50 13.34 17.53
C THR A 46 9.48 11.80 17.52
N GLN A 47 8.40 11.19 17.99
CA GLN A 47 8.24 9.73 17.93
C GLN A 47 8.11 9.24 16.49
N ALA A 48 7.37 9.93 15.63
CA ALA A 48 7.29 9.60 14.21
C ALA A 48 8.67 9.69 13.54
N ASP A 49 9.44 10.74 13.80
CA ASP A 49 10.78 10.92 13.25
C ASP A 49 11.75 9.84 13.78
N GLN A 50 11.67 9.47 15.06
CA GLN A 50 12.46 8.39 15.65
C GLN A 50 12.10 7.02 15.07
N LEU A 51 10.82 6.76 14.84
CA LEU A 51 10.36 5.54 14.17
C LEU A 51 10.88 5.49 12.74
N LEU A 52 10.80 6.59 12.00
CA LEU A 52 11.32 6.69 10.63
C LEU A 52 12.85 6.49 10.56
N GLN A 53 13.60 6.96 11.57
CA GLN A 53 15.05 6.74 11.66
C GLN A 53 15.44 5.33 12.13
N ALA A 54 14.57 4.67 12.91
CA ALA A 54 14.76 3.30 13.37
C ALA A 54 14.36 2.26 12.32
N LEU A 55 13.65 2.67 11.25
CA LEU A 55 13.45 1.82 10.09
C LEU A 55 14.82 1.46 9.50
N PRO A 56 15.09 0.17 9.22
CA PRO A 56 16.33 -0.22 8.55
C PRO A 56 16.50 0.63 7.29
N LYS A 57 17.74 1.05 6.99
CA LYS A 57 18.06 1.80 5.77
C LYS A 57 17.42 1.07 4.60
N SER A 58 16.33 1.63 4.07
CA SER A 58 15.61 1.04 2.95
C SER A 58 16.64 0.79 1.86
N LEU A 59 16.65 -0.42 1.32
CA LEU A 59 17.42 -0.70 0.13
C LEU A 59 17.05 0.34 -0.93
N THR A 60 18.06 0.93 -1.57
CA THR A 60 17.80 1.92 -2.62
C THR A 60 17.36 1.16 -3.86
N VAL A 61 16.04 0.99 -3.98
CA VAL A 61 15.43 0.40 -5.17
C VAL A 61 15.30 1.50 -6.21
N SER A 62 15.95 1.31 -7.36
CA SER A 62 15.80 2.20 -8.51
C SER A 62 15.40 1.39 -9.73
N GLY A 63 14.78 2.02 -10.72
CA GLY A 63 14.28 1.27 -11.87
C GLY A 63 13.57 2.14 -12.88
N ALA A 64 13.27 1.53 -14.02
CA ALA A 64 12.57 2.17 -15.13
C ALA A 64 11.55 1.21 -15.74
N ASN A 65 10.47 1.78 -16.27
CA ASN A 65 9.51 1.02 -17.06
C ASN A 65 10.18 0.66 -18.40
N LEU A 66 10.00 -0.58 -18.81
CA LEU A 66 10.51 -1.11 -20.07
C LEU A 66 9.39 -1.20 -21.09
N VAL A 67 9.79 -1.29 -22.36
CA VAL A 67 8.86 -1.49 -23.48
C VAL A 67 8.31 -2.91 -23.44
N TYR A 68 6.98 -3.03 -23.61
CA TYR A 68 6.32 -4.31 -23.87
C TYR A 68 6.75 -4.82 -25.25
N ASP A 69 7.43 -5.97 -25.27
CA ASP A 69 7.83 -6.63 -26.50
C ASP A 69 6.75 -7.64 -26.92
N LEU A 70 6.11 -7.40 -28.07
CA LEU A 70 5.02 -8.25 -28.60
C LEU A 70 5.47 -9.69 -28.92
N VAL A 71 6.77 -9.94 -29.08
CA VAL A 71 7.30 -11.26 -29.40
C VAL A 71 7.81 -11.95 -28.15
N GLU A 72 8.60 -11.25 -27.33
CA GLU A 72 9.24 -11.86 -26.17
C GLU A 72 8.33 -11.95 -24.93
N ASP A 73 7.48 -10.95 -24.72
CA ASP A 73 6.70 -10.86 -23.48
C ASP A 73 5.28 -11.41 -23.60
N ASP A 74 4.75 -11.57 -24.83
CA ASP A 74 3.33 -11.90 -25.03
C ASP A 74 2.91 -13.19 -24.35
N ALA A 75 3.69 -14.26 -24.51
CA ALA A 75 3.41 -15.53 -23.85
C ALA A 75 3.39 -15.41 -22.31
N VAL A 76 4.29 -14.59 -21.75
CA VAL A 76 4.36 -14.36 -20.30
C VAL A 76 3.16 -13.58 -19.82
N PHE A 77 2.83 -12.45 -20.47
CA PHE A 77 1.67 -11.65 -20.07
C PHE A 77 0.34 -12.33 -20.34
N GLN A 78 0.22 -13.14 -21.39
CA GLN A 78 -0.94 -14.03 -21.62
C GLN A 78 -1.12 -15.01 -20.47
N PHE A 79 -0.04 -15.62 -19.99
CA PHE A 79 -0.08 -16.52 -18.85
C PHE A 79 -0.49 -15.77 -17.56
N LEU A 80 0.19 -14.68 -17.24
CA LEU A 80 -0.09 -13.88 -16.03
C LEU A 80 -1.54 -13.35 -16.02
N ALA A 81 -2.03 -12.84 -17.15
CA ALA A 81 -3.40 -12.33 -17.24
C ALA A 81 -4.44 -13.43 -16.97
N ARG A 82 -4.20 -14.68 -17.39
CA ARG A 82 -5.10 -15.81 -17.11
C ARG A 82 -5.04 -16.24 -15.65
N THR A 83 -3.86 -16.27 -15.04
CA THR A 83 -3.72 -16.71 -13.65
C THR A 83 -4.37 -15.74 -12.67
N VAL A 84 -4.38 -14.43 -12.98
CA VAL A 84 -5.07 -13.42 -12.17
C VAL A 84 -6.57 -13.72 -12.01
N ASP A 85 -7.25 -14.26 -13.03
CA ASP A 85 -8.66 -14.63 -12.90
C ASP A 85 -8.86 -15.74 -11.85
N GLY A 86 -7.95 -16.71 -11.81
CA GLY A 86 -7.95 -17.76 -10.79
C GLY A 86 -7.71 -17.22 -9.39
N HIS A 87 -6.75 -16.29 -9.25
CA HIS A 87 -6.48 -15.64 -7.96
C HIS A 87 -7.67 -14.81 -7.46
N TYR A 88 -8.42 -14.18 -8.36
CA TYR A 88 -9.62 -13.42 -8.01
C TYR A 88 -10.73 -14.30 -7.43
N VAL A 89 -10.99 -15.47 -8.04
CA VAL A 89 -12.04 -16.40 -7.58
C VAL A 89 -11.87 -16.83 -6.12
N ASP A 90 -10.63 -17.00 -5.67
CA ASP A 90 -10.30 -17.46 -4.32
C ASP A 90 -10.03 -16.31 -3.32
N MET A 91 -10.11 -15.04 -3.76
CA MET A 91 -9.64 -13.88 -3.01
C MET A 91 -10.26 -13.77 -1.61
N ASP A 92 -11.58 -13.85 -1.50
CA ASP A 92 -12.27 -13.64 -0.21
C ASP A 92 -11.85 -14.67 0.85
N ARG A 93 -11.74 -15.94 0.43
CA ARG A 93 -11.22 -17.01 1.29
C ARG A 93 -9.80 -16.69 1.74
N ILE A 94 -8.93 -16.30 0.80
CA ILE A 94 -7.51 -16.02 1.07
C ILE A 94 -7.34 -14.83 2.03
N LEU A 95 -8.10 -13.75 1.83
CA LEU A 95 -8.03 -12.55 2.68
C LEU A 95 -8.60 -12.79 4.08
N LEU A 96 -9.65 -13.61 4.19
CA LEU A 96 -10.18 -14.08 5.47
C LEU A 96 -9.15 -14.94 6.22
N ASP A 97 -8.57 -15.94 5.55
CA ASP A 97 -7.54 -16.82 6.13
C ASP A 97 -6.27 -16.04 6.55
N ALA A 98 -5.97 -14.93 5.85
CA ALA A 98 -4.88 -14.04 6.22
C ALA A 98 -5.18 -13.12 7.42
N GLY A 99 -6.42 -13.10 7.90
CA GLY A 99 -6.89 -12.27 9.01
C GLY A 99 -6.97 -10.78 8.65
N VAL A 100 -7.13 -10.45 7.36
CA VAL A 100 -7.37 -9.06 6.91
C VAL A 100 -8.82 -8.83 6.51
N GLY A 101 -9.54 -9.88 6.12
CA GLY A 101 -10.98 -9.82 5.83
C GLY A 101 -11.79 -9.49 7.08
N GLY A 102 -12.59 -8.42 7.02
CA GLY A 102 -13.49 -8.00 8.10
C GLY A 102 -12.81 -7.36 9.32
N THR A 103 -11.49 -7.14 9.28
CA THR A 103 -10.74 -6.55 10.40
C THR A 103 -11.10 -5.06 10.59
N THR A 104 -11.45 -4.66 11.82
CA THR A 104 -11.81 -3.27 12.16
C THR A 104 -10.65 -2.44 12.72
N THR A 105 -9.44 -2.97 12.70
CA THR A 105 -8.21 -2.36 13.23
C THR A 105 -7.14 -2.34 12.16
N GLU A 106 -6.26 -1.34 12.22
CA GLU A 106 -5.13 -1.27 11.30
C GLU A 106 -4.18 -2.45 11.51
N ILE A 107 -3.66 -2.96 10.40
CA ILE A 107 -2.66 -4.01 10.35
C ILE A 107 -1.56 -3.54 9.40
N PHE A 108 -0.31 -3.66 9.85
CA PHE A 108 0.86 -3.59 9.00
C PHE A 108 1.84 -4.66 9.47
N ASP A 109 1.88 -5.79 8.76
CA ASP A 109 2.63 -6.97 9.18
C ASP A 109 3.27 -7.66 7.98
N ALA A 110 4.55 -7.99 8.10
CA ALA A 110 5.34 -8.68 7.09
C ALA A 110 6.09 -9.85 7.73
N ARG A 111 5.90 -11.05 7.20
CA ARG A 111 6.45 -12.29 7.77
C ARG A 111 7.08 -13.15 6.71
N VAL A 112 8.24 -13.68 7.05
CA VAL A 112 8.94 -14.67 6.24
C VAL A 112 8.64 -16.05 6.79
N SER A 113 8.16 -16.94 5.93
CA SER A 113 8.03 -18.36 6.24
C SER A 113 9.00 -19.16 5.39
N ARG A 114 9.75 -20.06 6.04
CA ARG A 114 10.62 -21.04 5.39
C ARG A 114 10.01 -22.44 5.58
N PRO A 115 10.05 -23.33 4.58
CA PRO A 115 9.55 -24.69 4.69
C PRO A 115 10.33 -25.43 5.76
N THR A 116 9.60 -26.25 6.52
CA THR A 116 10.16 -27.13 7.55
C THR A 116 10.89 -28.33 6.94
N SER A 117 10.68 -28.60 5.65
CA SER A 117 11.28 -29.71 4.89
C SER A 117 12.58 -29.29 4.19
N THR A 118 13.61 -30.11 4.31
CA THR A 118 14.92 -29.96 3.66
C THR A 118 14.90 -30.14 2.14
N THR A 119 13.77 -30.53 1.54
CA THR A 119 13.68 -30.85 0.11
C THR A 119 13.25 -29.68 -0.78
N THR A 120 12.76 -28.58 -0.20
CA THR A 120 12.25 -27.41 -0.93
C THR A 120 12.89 -26.15 -0.39
N SER A 121 13.64 -25.41 -1.22
CA SER A 121 14.28 -24.14 -0.86
C SER A 121 13.36 -22.92 -1.03
N GLU A 122 12.04 -23.11 -1.01
CA GLU A 122 11.07 -22.04 -1.29
C GLU A 122 10.94 -21.11 -0.09
N CYS A 123 11.32 -19.83 -0.21
CA CYS A 123 11.04 -18.84 0.82
C CYS A 123 9.77 -18.08 0.46
N VAL A 124 8.86 -17.88 1.42
CA VAL A 124 7.63 -17.13 1.20
C VAL A 124 7.60 -15.91 2.12
N LEU A 125 7.62 -14.71 1.53
CA LEU A 125 7.24 -13.49 2.22
C LEU A 125 5.73 -13.32 2.12
N LYS A 126 5.11 -13.02 3.25
CA LYS A 126 3.71 -12.62 3.36
C LYS A 126 3.63 -11.23 3.97
N THR A 127 3.09 -10.29 3.22
CA THR A 127 2.78 -8.94 3.69
C THR A 127 1.28 -8.76 3.73
N ARG A 128 0.75 -8.28 4.85
CA ARG A 128 -0.67 -8.02 5.01
C ARG A 128 -0.89 -6.62 5.58
N MET A 129 -1.89 -5.94 5.03
CA MET A 129 -2.23 -4.58 5.42
C MET A 129 -3.74 -4.43 5.57
N CYS A 130 -4.13 -3.70 6.61
CA CYS A 130 -5.44 -3.06 6.74
C CYS A 130 -5.18 -1.62 7.16
N ALA A 131 -5.68 -0.65 6.41
CA ALA A 131 -5.45 0.76 6.67
C ALA A 131 -6.74 1.57 6.50
N PHE A 132 -6.95 2.56 7.37
CA PHE A 132 -8.03 3.53 7.22
C PHE A 132 -7.51 4.71 6.43
N LEU A 133 -8.09 4.94 5.25
CA LEU A 133 -7.72 6.03 4.38
C LEU A 133 -8.66 7.21 4.62
N PRO A 134 -8.16 8.41 4.95
CA PRO A 134 -8.98 9.60 5.23
C PRO A 134 -9.52 10.25 3.93
N TYR A 135 -9.96 9.43 3.00
CA TYR A 135 -10.45 9.81 1.68
C TYR A 135 -11.65 8.96 1.29
N ALA A 136 -12.58 9.56 0.57
CA ALA A 136 -13.70 8.86 -0.05
C ALA A 136 -13.20 7.85 -1.10
N ILE A 137 -13.90 6.72 -1.24
CA ILE A 137 -13.50 5.63 -2.14
C ILE A 137 -13.29 6.08 -3.59
N GLU A 138 -14.10 7.02 -4.10
CA GLU A 138 -13.95 7.56 -5.46
C GLU A 138 -12.63 8.30 -5.68
N GLN A 139 -12.15 9.01 -4.65
CA GLN A 139 -10.86 9.71 -4.72
C GLN A 139 -9.71 8.70 -4.71
N VAL A 140 -9.82 7.68 -3.85
CA VAL A 140 -8.83 6.61 -3.75
C VAL A 140 -8.76 5.81 -5.04
N LYS A 141 -9.91 5.43 -5.62
CA LYS A 141 -10.03 4.76 -6.92
C LYS A 141 -9.28 5.52 -8.01
N LYS A 142 -9.57 6.81 -8.15
CA LYS A 142 -8.92 7.64 -9.17
C LYS A 142 -7.41 7.75 -8.95
N ALA A 143 -6.98 7.99 -7.72
CA ALA A 143 -5.56 8.12 -7.38
C ALA A 143 -4.81 6.80 -7.61
N MET A 144 -5.40 5.68 -7.18
CA MET A 144 -4.83 4.34 -7.33
C MET A 144 -4.69 3.95 -8.80
N TRP A 145 -5.75 4.16 -9.60
CA TRP A 145 -5.70 3.83 -11.01
C TRP A 145 -4.66 4.68 -11.76
N SER A 146 -4.64 6.00 -11.52
CA SER A 146 -3.64 6.89 -12.10
C SER A 146 -2.22 6.48 -11.71
N ARG A 147 -2.02 6.01 -10.48
CA ARG A 147 -0.74 5.48 -10.02
C ARG A 147 -0.35 4.22 -10.80
N MET A 148 -1.28 3.28 -10.99
CA MET A 148 -1.02 2.05 -11.75
C MET A 148 -0.70 2.34 -13.22
N GLU A 149 -1.40 3.30 -13.84
CA GLU A 149 -1.11 3.72 -15.22
C GLU A 149 0.31 4.32 -15.35
N SER A 150 0.78 5.07 -14.35
CA SER A 150 2.15 5.62 -14.35
C SER A 150 3.24 4.54 -14.23
N GLU A 151 2.89 3.37 -13.70
CA GLU A 151 3.79 2.23 -13.50
C GLU A 151 3.61 1.18 -14.61
N ALA A 152 2.75 1.43 -15.60
CA ALA A 152 2.52 0.54 -16.72
C ALA A 152 3.75 0.41 -17.62
N ALA A 153 3.84 -0.73 -18.32
CA ALA A 153 4.84 -0.94 -19.36
C ALA A 153 4.70 0.13 -20.44
N ILE A 154 5.84 0.51 -21.04
CA ILE A 154 5.82 1.41 -22.19
C ILE A 154 5.22 0.63 -23.36
N LEU A 155 4.07 1.06 -23.84
CA LEU A 155 3.41 0.40 -24.95
C LEU A 155 4.09 0.76 -26.28
N PRO A 156 4.21 -0.18 -27.24
CA PRO A 156 4.65 0.13 -28.59
C PRO A 156 3.76 1.20 -29.22
N ASN A 157 4.30 2.00 -30.14
CA ASN A 157 3.55 3.08 -30.80
C ASN A 157 2.27 2.62 -31.53
N THR A 158 2.17 1.33 -31.85
CA THR A 158 1.01 0.70 -32.50
C THR A 158 -0.12 0.33 -31.52
N VAL A 159 0.09 0.50 -30.22
CA VAL A 159 -0.81 0.10 -29.14
C VAL A 159 -1.13 1.33 -28.31
N HIS A 160 -2.41 1.68 -28.18
CA HIS A 160 -2.85 2.89 -27.48
C HIS A 160 -3.22 2.63 -26.02
N SER A 161 -3.62 1.40 -25.69
CA SER A 161 -3.96 0.97 -24.35
C SER A 161 -3.57 -0.49 -24.10
N CYS A 162 -3.41 -0.87 -22.83
CA CYS A 162 -3.24 -2.28 -22.44
C CYS A 162 -4.41 -3.17 -22.91
N LYS A 163 -5.58 -2.58 -23.16
CA LYS A 163 -6.74 -3.28 -23.74
C LYS A 163 -6.52 -3.73 -25.18
N ASP A 164 -5.65 -3.05 -25.91
CA ASP A 164 -5.37 -3.34 -27.33
C ASP A 164 -4.33 -4.48 -27.50
N LEU A 165 -3.75 -4.96 -26.39
CA LEU A 165 -2.76 -6.05 -26.39
C LEU A 165 -3.36 -7.43 -26.64
N GLY A 166 -4.69 -7.57 -26.71
CA GLY A 166 -5.35 -8.88 -26.91
C GLY A 166 -5.17 -9.85 -25.73
N LEU A 167 -4.81 -9.33 -24.56
CA LEU A 167 -4.69 -10.10 -23.32
C LEU A 167 -6.08 -10.45 -22.76
N PRO A 168 -6.25 -11.63 -22.15
CA PRO A 168 -7.54 -12.08 -21.66
C PRO A 168 -7.99 -11.21 -20.49
N LEU A 169 -9.09 -10.49 -20.68
CA LEU A 169 -9.67 -9.63 -19.65
C LEU A 169 -10.49 -10.43 -18.62
N GLY A 170 -11.17 -11.50 -19.06
CA GLY A 170 -12.04 -12.28 -18.17
C GLY A 170 -13.21 -11.44 -17.67
N ASN A 171 -13.48 -11.52 -16.36
CA ASN A 171 -14.52 -10.73 -15.68
C ASN A 171 -14.02 -9.35 -15.19
N ALA A 172 -12.75 -9.01 -15.44
CA ALA A 172 -12.20 -7.74 -15.02
C ALA A 172 -12.77 -6.58 -15.84
N SER A 173 -12.88 -5.41 -15.21
CA SER A 173 -13.26 -4.16 -15.85
C SER A 173 -12.09 -3.55 -16.62
N ASN A 174 -10.87 -3.72 -16.12
CA ASN A 174 -9.64 -3.20 -16.70
C ASN A 174 -8.44 -4.13 -16.46
N LEU A 175 -7.40 -3.95 -17.28
CA LEU A 175 -6.12 -4.66 -17.20
C LEU A 175 -4.98 -3.66 -17.41
N ILE A 176 -3.96 -3.76 -16.57
CA ILE A 176 -2.67 -3.09 -16.74
C ILE A 176 -1.58 -4.14 -16.76
N VAL A 177 -0.61 -3.97 -17.66
CA VAL A 177 0.65 -4.70 -17.62
C VAL A 177 1.78 -3.77 -17.23
N SER A 178 2.69 -4.25 -16.40
CA SER A 178 3.91 -3.55 -16.01
C SER A 178 5.11 -4.42 -16.35
N LYS A 179 6.11 -3.81 -16.98
CA LYS A 179 7.42 -4.41 -17.23
C LYS A 179 8.45 -3.43 -16.73
N ARG A 180 9.26 -3.82 -15.76
CA ARG A 180 10.21 -2.92 -15.10
C ARG A 180 11.56 -3.58 -14.94
N GLN A 181 12.61 -2.81 -15.21
CA GLN A 181 13.93 -3.13 -14.72
C GLN A 181 14.06 -2.56 -13.32
N VAL A 182 14.45 -3.40 -12.38
CA VAL A 182 14.71 -3.04 -11.00
C VAL A 182 16.18 -3.26 -10.71
N HIS A 183 16.83 -2.25 -10.13
CA HIS A 183 18.20 -2.29 -9.66
C HIS A 183 18.19 -2.31 -8.15
N LEU A 184 18.88 -3.30 -7.60
CA LEU A 184 19.13 -3.48 -6.18
C LEU A 184 20.63 -3.64 -5.97
N ASP A 185 21.28 -2.59 -5.46
CA ASP A 185 22.73 -2.52 -5.30
C ASP A 185 23.47 -2.94 -6.59
N ASN A 186 24.06 -4.15 -6.60
CA ASN A 186 24.83 -4.69 -7.72
C ASN A 186 24.03 -5.66 -8.61
N ALA A 187 22.73 -5.87 -8.33
CA ALA A 187 21.86 -6.74 -9.09
C ALA A 187 20.85 -5.90 -9.90
N SER A 188 20.58 -6.32 -11.13
CA SER A 188 19.49 -5.78 -11.95
C SER A 188 18.60 -6.93 -12.37
N PHE A 189 17.29 -6.83 -12.22
CA PHE A 189 16.36 -7.87 -12.61
C PHE A 189 15.12 -7.28 -13.27
N THR A 190 14.40 -8.11 -14.02
CA THR A 190 13.18 -7.67 -14.72
C THR A 190 11.97 -8.24 -14.02
N ILE A 191 11.03 -7.38 -13.66
CA ILE A 191 9.71 -7.75 -13.16
C ILE A 191 8.69 -7.56 -14.27
N ARG A 192 7.86 -8.57 -14.51
CA ARG A 192 6.68 -8.54 -15.36
C ARG A 192 5.46 -8.79 -14.50
N LEU A 193 4.46 -7.93 -14.57
CA LEU A 193 3.27 -7.96 -13.74
C LEU A 193 2.03 -7.75 -14.60
N ALA A 194 1.00 -8.57 -14.40
CA ALA A 194 -0.34 -8.31 -14.91
C ALA A 194 -1.26 -8.01 -13.72
N LEU A 195 -1.99 -6.90 -13.80
CA LEU A 195 -2.94 -6.45 -12.79
C LEU A 195 -4.31 -6.26 -13.41
N LYS A 196 -5.33 -6.83 -12.78
CA LYS A 196 -6.73 -6.68 -13.16
C LYS A 196 -7.50 -5.90 -12.12
N GLU A 197 -8.40 -5.06 -12.59
CA GLU A 197 -9.39 -4.36 -11.77
C GLU A 197 -10.74 -5.09 -11.89
N PHE A 198 -11.36 -5.40 -10.76
CA PHE A 198 -12.72 -5.94 -10.70
C PHE A 198 -13.60 -4.92 -9.97
N ALA A 199 -14.63 -4.45 -10.66
CA ALA A 199 -15.59 -3.52 -10.08
C ALA A 199 -16.73 -4.31 -9.45
N GLU A 200 -16.84 -4.27 -8.12
CA GLU A 200 -17.92 -4.89 -7.37
C GLU A 200 -18.90 -3.80 -6.86
N PRO A 201 -20.14 -4.16 -6.49
CA PRO A 201 -21.13 -3.18 -6.06
C PRO A 201 -20.74 -2.36 -4.83
N ASP A 202 -19.99 -2.97 -3.90
CA ASP A 202 -19.65 -2.45 -2.58
C ASP A 202 -18.14 -2.22 -2.40
N ARG A 203 -17.31 -2.67 -3.34
CA ARG A 203 -15.86 -2.54 -3.25
C ARG A 203 -15.17 -2.48 -4.60
N LEU A 204 -13.95 -1.96 -4.58
CA LEU A 204 -13.07 -1.92 -5.73
C LEU A 204 -11.91 -2.86 -5.50
N VAL A 205 -11.71 -3.82 -6.38
CA VAL A 205 -10.76 -4.92 -6.21
C VAL A 205 -9.65 -4.84 -7.24
N TYR A 206 -8.41 -5.06 -6.80
CA TYR A 206 -7.25 -5.26 -7.65
C TYR A 206 -6.58 -6.58 -7.31
N VAL A 207 -6.29 -7.37 -8.34
CA VAL A 207 -5.55 -8.62 -8.21
C VAL A 207 -4.42 -8.62 -9.22
N TRP A 208 -3.25 -9.08 -8.81
CA TRP A 208 -2.10 -9.13 -9.69
C TRP A 208 -1.27 -10.40 -9.51
N ASP A 209 -0.57 -10.73 -10.58
CA ASP A 209 0.39 -11.82 -10.65
C ASP A 209 1.65 -11.27 -11.34
N ALA A 210 2.81 -11.46 -10.71
CA ALA A 210 4.08 -10.98 -11.22
C ALA A 210 5.18 -12.04 -11.17
N ALA A 211 6.05 -12.00 -12.18
CA ALA A 211 7.25 -12.81 -12.29
C ALA A 211 8.47 -11.89 -12.34
N GLY A 212 9.46 -12.17 -11.51
CA GLY A 212 10.76 -11.52 -11.52
C GLY A 212 11.84 -12.50 -11.90
N ASP A 213 12.57 -12.18 -12.97
CA ASP A 213 13.71 -12.96 -13.44
C ASP A 213 14.99 -12.23 -13.06
N TRP A 214 15.80 -12.84 -12.20
CA TRP A 214 17.07 -12.29 -11.77
C TRP A 214 18.20 -12.84 -12.66
N PRO A 215 18.80 -12.02 -13.53
CA PRO A 215 20.01 -12.41 -14.23
C PRO A 215 21.19 -12.39 -13.25
N GLN A 216 22.00 -13.44 -13.29
CA GLN A 216 23.40 -13.34 -12.90
C GLN A 216 24.25 -13.68 -14.13
N PRO A 217 25.05 -12.72 -14.63
CA PRO A 217 26.03 -13.01 -15.67
C PRO A 217 27.00 -14.10 -15.16
N ASN A 218 27.16 -15.18 -15.93
CA ASN A 218 28.16 -16.24 -15.72
C ASN A 218 28.02 -17.11 -14.46
N THR A 219 26.83 -17.23 -13.85
CA THR A 219 26.59 -18.23 -12.80
C THR A 219 25.44 -19.16 -13.16
N ALA A 220 25.50 -20.40 -12.68
CA ALA A 220 24.43 -21.38 -12.82
C ALA A 220 23.24 -21.12 -11.88
N LEU A 221 23.28 -20.02 -11.10
CA LEU A 221 22.29 -19.65 -10.09
C LEU A 221 21.21 -18.79 -10.73
N HIS A 222 20.05 -19.41 -10.95
CA HIS A 222 18.84 -18.69 -11.36
C HIS A 222 17.94 -18.48 -10.15
N VAL A 223 17.68 -17.22 -9.82
CA VAL A 223 16.66 -16.83 -8.85
C VAL A 223 15.44 -16.34 -9.61
N THR A 224 14.30 -16.96 -9.33
CA THR A 224 13.01 -16.52 -9.85
C THR A 224 12.12 -16.12 -8.67
N THR A 225 11.43 -15.00 -8.81
CA THR A 225 10.45 -14.54 -7.83
C THR A 225 9.06 -14.56 -8.45
N ARG A 226 8.10 -15.10 -7.73
CA ARG A 226 6.68 -15.07 -8.10
C ARG A 226 5.92 -14.32 -7.02
N GLU A 227 5.28 -13.23 -7.41
CA GLU A 227 4.47 -12.41 -6.52
C GLU A 227 3.00 -12.55 -6.91
N TYR A 228 2.16 -12.70 -5.89
CA TYR A 228 0.72 -12.69 -6.00
C TYR A 228 0.19 -11.66 -5.04
N GLY A 229 -0.77 -10.86 -5.47
CA GLY A 229 -1.36 -9.88 -4.58
C GLY A 229 -2.83 -9.67 -4.83
N TRP A 230 -3.49 -9.33 -3.73
CA TRP A 230 -4.91 -9.03 -3.65
C TRP A 230 -5.05 -7.78 -2.83
N CYS A 231 -5.79 -6.81 -3.33
CA CYS A 231 -6.23 -5.72 -2.50
C CYS A 231 -7.62 -5.24 -2.89
N TYR A 232 -8.31 -4.67 -1.91
CA TYR A 232 -9.57 -4.02 -2.18
C TYR A 232 -9.79 -2.81 -1.29
N PHE A 233 -10.64 -1.91 -1.79
CA PHE A 233 -11.12 -0.73 -1.09
C PHE A 233 -12.61 -0.87 -0.85
N GLU A 234 -13.05 -0.60 0.37
CA GLU A 234 -14.46 -0.59 0.76
C GLU A 234 -14.82 0.74 1.42
N PRO A 235 -16.05 1.25 1.22
CA PRO A 235 -16.53 2.42 1.94
C PRO A 235 -16.74 2.10 3.42
N THR A 236 -16.82 3.14 4.25
CA THR A 236 -17.26 3.02 5.64
C THR A 236 -18.59 3.76 5.82
N ASP A 237 -19.15 3.70 7.03
CA ASP A 237 -20.30 4.52 7.42
C ASP A 237 -19.99 6.03 7.32
N SER A 238 -18.71 6.42 7.31
CA SER A 238 -18.29 7.80 7.07
C SER A 238 -17.97 7.99 5.58
N PRO A 239 -18.63 8.93 4.88
CA PRO A 239 -18.49 9.11 3.44
C PRO A 239 -17.08 9.56 3.00
N ASN A 240 -16.29 10.10 3.92
CA ASN A 240 -14.93 10.60 3.66
C ASN A 240 -13.85 9.62 4.14
N LEU A 241 -14.21 8.39 4.49
CA LEU A 241 -13.30 7.39 5.00
C LEU A 241 -13.52 6.08 4.23
N SER A 242 -12.42 5.49 3.77
CA SER A 242 -12.41 4.18 3.13
C SER A 242 -11.43 3.26 3.83
N ILE A 243 -11.63 1.95 3.69
CA ILE A 243 -10.71 0.96 4.23
C ILE A 243 -9.99 0.31 3.06
N PHE A 244 -8.66 0.25 3.18
CA PHE A 244 -7.81 -0.52 2.29
C PHE A 244 -7.43 -1.84 2.96
N ARG A 245 -7.53 -2.93 2.21
CA ARG A 245 -7.06 -4.25 2.64
C ARG A 245 -6.19 -4.84 1.57
N SER A 246 -5.08 -5.43 1.99
CA SER A 246 -4.11 -6.02 1.08
C SER A 246 -3.46 -7.26 1.67
N LEU A 247 -3.20 -8.21 0.79
CA LEU A 247 -2.30 -9.33 1.01
C LEU A 247 -1.38 -9.44 -0.20
N VAL A 248 -0.08 -9.54 0.06
CA VAL A 248 0.93 -9.82 -0.94
C VAL A 248 1.73 -11.04 -0.50
N LEU A 249 1.91 -11.98 -1.43
CA LEU A 249 2.72 -13.17 -1.24
C LEU A 249 3.83 -13.18 -2.27
N VAL A 250 5.09 -13.19 -1.82
CA VAL A 250 6.25 -13.30 -2.69
C VAL A 250 6.93 -14.64 -2.41
N ARG A 251 7.07 -15.46 -3.44
CA ARG A 251 7.79 -16.72 -3.40
C ARG A 251 9.08 -16.60 -4.18
N SER A 252 10.19 -17.03 -3.60
CA SER A 252 11.47 -17.11 -4.31
C SER A 252 11.87 -18.57 -4.48
N THR A 253 12.33 -18.91 -5.69
CA THR A 253 12.89 -20.22 -6.04
C THR A 253 14.32 -20.03 -6.53
N THR A 254 15.25 -20.83 -6.00
CA THR A 254 16.67 -20.80 -6.37
C THR A 254 17.11 -22.17 -6.89
N THR A 255 17.95 -22.19 -7.91
CA THR A 255 18.45 -23.44 -8.54
C THR A 255 19.94 -23.31 -8.91
N PRO A 256 20.87 -24.20 -8.48
CA PRO A 256 20.89 -25.00 -7.25
C PRO A 256 21.93 -24.51 -6.21
N THR A 257 21.65 -24.79 -4.93
CA THR A 257 22.46 -24.51 -3.71
C THR A 257 22.81 -23.04 -3.43
N VAL A 258 21.86 -22.41 -2.74
CA VAL A 258 21.87 -21.20 -1.89
C VAL A 258 23.20 -20.45 -1.74
N ASP A 259 23.21 -19.21 -2.24
CA ASP A 259 23.85 -18.08 -1.55
C ASP A 259 22.78 -17.43 -0.66
N GLU A 260 22.92 -17.56 0.67
CA GLU A 260 21.95 -17.05 1.65
C GLU A 260 21.82 -15.52 1.55
N THR A 261 22.88 -14.85 1.10
CA THR A 261 22.95 -13.39 0.94
C THR A 261 21.97 -12.89 -0.12
N VAL A 262 21.85 -13.60 -1.25
CA VAL A 262 20.93 -13.21 -2.34
C VAL A 262 19.49 -13.42 -1.91
N LEU A 263 19.20 -14.51 -1.19
CA LEU A 263 17.88 -14.75 -0.65
C LEU A 263 17.48 -13.68 0.37
N GLU A 264 18.41 -13.26 1.25
CA GLU A 264 18.14 -12.17 2.19
C GLU A 264 17.87 -10.84 1.48
N LEU A 265 18.62 -10.49 0.43
CA LEU A 265 18.38 -9.27 -0.36
C LEU A 265 17.01 -9.26 -1.04
N VAL A 266 16.59 -10.37 -1.63
CA VAL A 266 15.24 -10.52 -2.23
C VAL A 266 14.15 -10.29 -1.18
N MET A 267 14.35 -10.83 0.02
CA MET A 267 13.37 -10.74 1.12
C MET A 267 13.37 -9.37 1.80
N GLN A 268 14.47 -8.61 1.69
CA GLN A 268 14.56 -7.22 2.18
C GLN A 268 13.92 -6.21 1.21
N LEU A 269 13.83 -6.50 -0.10
CA LEU A 269 13.13 -5.63 -1.08
C LEU A 269 11.65 -5.39 -0.77
N THR A 270 11.05 -6.32 -0.03
CA THR A 270 9.60 -6.46 0.08
C THR A 270 9.10 -6.33 1.53
N ARG A 271 10.02 -6.07 2.48
CA ARG A 271 9.77 -5.61 3.84
C ARG A 271 9.67 -4.09 3.89
#